data_AF-A0A3A8YWV6-F1
#
_entry.id   AF-A0A3A8YWV6-F1
#
_cell.length_a   1.000
_cell.length_b   1.000
_cell.length_c   1.000
_cell.angle_alpha   90.00
_cell.angle_beta   90.00
_cell.angle_gamma   90.00
#
_symmetry.space_group_name_H-M   'P 1'
#
loop_
_entity.id
_entity.type
_entity.pdbx_description
1 polymer ?
#
loop_
_entity_poly.entity_id
_entity_poly.type
_entity_poly.pdbx_seq_one_letter_code
_entity_poly.pdbx_strand_id
1 'polypeptide(L)' 'MLLFTSSIFAKVRIDNPKQAEAFIDALAASQDKPKRNPSASLKPPLTDYDAIRRLMAKGDTDK' A
#
# COMPACT_ATOMS: atom_id res chain seq x y z
N MET A 1 -3.65 23.26 -7.10
CA MET A 1 -4.30 21.95 -6.98
C MET A 1 -3.50 20.96 -7.83
N LEU A 2 -2.71 20.08 -7.22
CA LEU A 2 -1.91 19.07 -7.94
C LEU A 2 -2.74 17.79 -8.07
N LEU A 3 -3.22 17.50 -9.27
CA LEU A 3 -3.76 16.18 -9.63
C LEU A 3 -2.58 15.23 -9.81
N PHE A 4 -2.31 14.40 -8.81
CA PHE A 4 -1.34 13.32 -8.97
C PHE A 4 -2.06 12.15 -9.65
N THR A 5 -2.12 12.15 -10.97
CA THR A 5 -2.50 10.95 -11.74
C THR A 5 -1.31 10.00 -11.76
N SER A 6 -0.98 9.37 -10.62
CA SER A 6 -0.10 8.20 -10.61
C SER A 6 -0.88 7.01 -11.17
N SER A 7 -1.21 7.07 -12.46
CA SER A 7 -1.82 5.94 -13.15
C SER A 7 -0.73 4.89 -13.31
N ILE A 8 -0.87 3.76 -12.63
CA ILE A 8 0.00 2.59 -12.82
C ILE A 8 0.01 2.14 -14.29
N PHE A 9 -1.06 2.49 -15.02
CA PHE A 9 -1.25 2.23 -16.45
C PHE A 9 -0.56 3.25 -17.36
N ALA A 10 -0.05 4.38 -16.84
CA ALA A 10 0.63 5.40 -17.65
C ALA A 10 1.92 4.87 -18.34
N LYS A 11 2.48 3.75 -17.85
CA LYS A 11 3.63 3.07 -18.45
C LYS A 11 3.27 1.84 -19.29
N VAL A 12 2.02 1.39 -19.26
CA VAL A 12 1.59 0.19 -20.00
C VAL A 12 0.99 0.64 -21.32
N ARG A 13 1.76 0.51 -22.40
CA ARG A 13 1.28 0.72 -23.77
C ARG A 13 0.77 -0.62 -24.30
N ILE A 14 -0.50 -0.67 -24.66
CA ILE A 14 -1.14 -1.83 -25.28
C ILE A 14 -1.33 -1.48 -26.74
N ASP A 15 -0.45 -2.01 -27.59
CA ASP A 15 -0.46 -1.72 -29.02
C ASP A 15 -1.11 -2.86 -29.84
N ASN A 16 -1.40 -4.01 -29.20
CA ASN A 16 -2.09 -5.13 -29.82
C ASN A 16 -3.12 -5.80 -28.87
N PRO A 17 -4.16 -6.46 -29.41
CA PRO A 17 -5.21 -7.07 -28.59
C PRO A 17 -4.71 -8.22 -27.70
N LYS A 18 -3.68 -8.97 -28.13
CA LYS A 18 -3.10 -10.06 -27.32
C LYS A 18 -2.41 -9.56 -26.04
N GLN A 19 -1.82 -8.37 -26.08
CA GLN A 19 -1.24 -7.71 -24.91
C GLN A 19 -2.33 -7.31 -23.91
N ALA A 20 -3.52 -6.94 -24.39
CA ALA A 20 -4.66 -6.65 -23.52
C ALA A 20 -5.11 -7.91 -22.78
N GLU A 21 -5.27 -9.02 -23.50
CA GLU A 21 -5.64 -10.32 -22.91
C GLU A 21 -4.60 -10.78 -21.87
N ALA A 22 -3.32 -10.79 -22.24
CA ALA A 22 -2.24 -11.17 -21.32
C ALA A 22 -2.16 -10.26 -20.08
N PHE A 23 -2.49 -8.97 -20.24
CA PHE A 23 -2.53 -8.03 -19.12
C PHE A 23 -3.71 -8.32 -18.18
N ILE A 24 -4.89 -8.60 -18.72
CA ILE A 24 -6.08 -8.98 -17.94
C ILE A 24 -5.81 -10.28 -17.17
N ASP A 25 -5.21 -11.28 -17.81
CA ASP A 25 -4.86 -12.55 -17.17
C ASP A 25 -3.86 -12.36 -16.03
N ALA A 26 -2.81 -11.56 -16.27
CA ALA A 26 -1.83 -11.22 -15.24
C ALA A 26 -2.45 -10.43 -14.07
N LEU A 27 -3.42 -9.56 -14.36
CA LEU A 27 -4.14 -8.80 -13.34
C LEU A 27 -5.01 -9.73 -12.48
N ALA A 28 -5.74 -10.66 -13.10
CA ALA A 28 -6.54 -11.66 -12.40
C ALA A 28 -5.66 -12.55 -11.51
N ALA A 29 -4.55 -13.07 -12.05
CA ALA A 29 -3.58 -13.87 -11.30
C ALA A 29 -2.91 -13.08 -10.16
N SER A 30 -2.76 -11.76 -10.30
CA SER A 30 -2.21 -10.89 -9.25
C SER A 30 -3.19 -10.65 -8.10
N GLN A 31 -4.51 -10.81 -8.31
CA GLN A 31 -5.48 -10.72 -7.23
C GLN A 31 -5.52 -11.99 -6.38
N ASP A 32 -5.25 -13.15 -6.99
CA ASP A 32 -5.25 -14.45 -6.32
C ASP A 32 -3.98 -14.72 -5.50
N LYS A 33 -3.36 -13.66 -4.96
CA LYS A 33 -2.17 -13.79 -4.14
C LYS A 33 -2.55 -14.31 -2.76
N PRO A 34 -1.80 -15.28 -2.21
CA PRO A 34 -2.04 -15.75 -0.85
C PRO A 34 -1.98 -14.57 0.12
N LYS A 35 -2.85 -14.58 1.13
CA LYS A 35 -2.92 -13.55 2.16
C LYS A 35 -1.52 -13.26 2.66
N ARG A 36 -1.05 -12.03 2.40
CA ARG A 36 0.32 -11.62 2.67
C ARG A 36 0.47 -11.51 4.19
N ASN A 37 1.03 -12.54 4.81
CA ASN A 37 1.33 -12.50 6.24
C ASN A 37 2.51 -11.55 6.45
N PRO A 38 2.42 -10.63 7.41
CA PRO A 38 3.55 -9.77 7.75
C PRO A 38 4.72 -10.64 8.21
N SER A 39 5.92 -10.38 7.68
CA SER A 39 7.14 -11.11 8.07
C SER A 39 7.58 -10.81 9.50
N ALA A 40 7.09 -9.70 10.06
CA ALA A 40 7.34 -9.29 11.43
C ALA A 40 6.06 -9.40 12.26
N SER A 41 6.23 -9.67 13.56
CA SER A 41 5.14 -9.56 14.53
C SER A 41 4.62 -8.12 14.54
N LEU A 42 3.39 -7.93 14.07
CA LEU A 42 2.72 -6.64 14.15
C LEU A 42 2.34 -6.40 15.60
N LYS A 43 2.96 -5.41 16.23
CA LYS A 43 2.46 -4.89 17.51
C LYS A 43 1.08 -4.29 17.24
N PRO A 44 0.07 -4.60 18.08
CA PRO A 44 -1.25 -4.00 17.93
C PRO A 44 -1.14 -2.47 18.05
N PRO A 45 -2.03 -1.72 17.39
CA PRO A 45 -2.12 -0.28 17.58
C PRO A 45 -2.26 0.05 19.07
N LEU A 46 -1.57 1.10 19.53
CA LEU A 46 -1.73 1.59 20.89
C LEU A 46 -3.12 2.21 21.02
N THR A 47 -3.98 1.63 21.86
CA THR A 47 -5.38 2.06 22.06
C THR A 47 -5.60 2.81 23.37
N ASP A 48 -4.64 2.75 24.29
CA ASP A 48 -4.70 3.45 25.56
C ASP A 48 -4.44 4.96 25.36
N TYR A 49 -5.44 5.77 25.68
CA TYR A 49 -5.39 7.22 25.51
C TYR A 49 -4.28 7.90 26.32
N ASP A 50 -4.02 7.44 27.54
CA ASP A 50 -2.99 8.02 28.39
C ASP A 50 -1.59 7.62 27.90
N ALA A 51 -1.43 6.40 27.42
CA ALA A 51 -0.20 5.95 26.78
C ALA A 51 0.08 6.71 25.47
N ILE A 52 -0.94 6.99 24.66
CA ILE A 52 -0.82 7.82 23.45
C ILE A 52 -0.37 9.23 23.82
N ARG A 53 -1.01 9.86 24.83
CA ARG A 53 -0.65 11.22 25.29
C ARG A 53 0.81 11.31 25.74
N ARG A 54 1.28 10.31 26.50
CA ARG A 54 2.69 10.23 26.94
C ARG A 54 3.65 10.05 25.77
N LEU A 55 3.30 9.21 24.78
CA LEU A 55 4.10 9.01 23.58
C LEU A 55 4.22 10.30 22.77
N MET A 56 3.09 11.00 22.55
CA MET A 56 3.05 12.28 21.84
C MET A 56 3.88 13.35 22.57
N ALA A 57 3.75 13.46 23.89
CA ALA A 57 4.53 14.40 24.69
C ALA A 57 6.05 14.14 24.65
N LYS A 58 6.47 12.89 24.44
CA LYS A 58 7.89 12.51 24.31
C LYS A 58 8.47 12.88 22.93
N GLY A 59 7.64 12.97 21.90
CA GLY A 59 8.06 13.27 20.53
C GLY A 59 8.59 14.70 20.32
N ASP A 60 8.27 15.63 21.23
CA ASP A 60 8.66 17.04 21.12
C ASP A 60 9.98 17.37 21.84
N THR A 61 10.54 16.46 22.63
CA THR A 61 11.70 16.75 23.51
C THR A 61 13.04 16.19 23.04
N ASP A 62 13.08 15.39 21.96
CA ASP A 62 14.34 14.91 21.35
C ASP A 62 14.71 15.77 20.12
N LYS A 63 14.88 17.08 20.33
CA LYS A 63 15.41 18.03 19.34
C LYS A 63 16.52 18.89 19.91
#